data_AF-A0A7X9FW68-F1
#
_entry.id   AF-A0A7X9FW68-F1
#
_cell.length_a   1.000
_cell.length_b   1.000
_cell.length_c   1.000
_cell.angle_alpha   90.00
_cell.angle_beta   90.00
_cell.angle_gamma   90.00
#
_symmetry.space_group_name_H-M   'P 1'
#
loop_
_entity.id
_entity.type
_entity.pdbx_description
1 polymer ?
#
loop_
_entity_poly.entity_id
_entity_poly.type
_entity_poly.pdbx_seq_one_letter_code
_entity_poly.pdbx_strand_id
1 'polypeptide(L)'
;VNAKGDIIATQMVVGDEAKEELVWFDSDLKPLLTVASVQTAKYPVFNPFPPNIYFGLTADGNVLWGVTTDYTFNVVNSEGKIVRKIVKNYDPEILTQEDKDKKIKEFFGEEGAPAEVTIEWSKNFPAFQDFVMDERGWLYVRPYTKEKVEKGAIYDVFDADGRYVARVVLPDRAMAVKYGKLYTIEEDEEGMRLVKRYALW
;
A
#
# COMPACT_ATOMS: atom_id res chain seq x y z
N VAL A 1 3.45 16.22 6.44
CA VAL A 1 3.98 16.81 7.68
C VAL A 1 3.08 16.38 8.82
N ASN A 2 3.62 15.84 9.91
CA ASN A 2 2.82 15.41 11.08
C ASN A 2 2.39 16.64 11.94
N ALA A 3 1.69 16.39 13.05
CA ALA A 3 1.25 17.46 13.97
C ALA A 3 2.38 18.32 14.59
N LYS A 4 3.64 17.86 14.59
CA LYS A 4 4.81 18.59 15.13
C LYS A 4 5.54 19.45 14.09
N GLY A 5 5.20 19.33 12.81
CA GLY A 5 5.95 19.96 11.74
C GLY A 5 7.01 19.05 11.11
N ASP A 6 7.09 17.78 11.52
CA ASP A 6 8.08 16.84 10.97
C ASP A 6 7.62 16.30 9.61
N ILE A 7 8.56 16.16 8.68
CA ILE A 7 8.34 15.57 7.37
C ILE A 7 8.32 14.05 7.53
N ILE A 8 7.34 13.38 6.93
CA ILE A 8 7.16 11.93 7.00
C ILE A 8 7.35 11.37 5.60
N ALA A 9 8.28 10.45 5.43
CA ALA A 9 8.57 9.86 4.13
C ALA A 9 9.07 8.42 4.30
N THR A 10 8.97 7.64 3.22
CA THR A 10 9.74 6.41 3.11
C THR A 10 11.08 6.68 2.43
N GLN A 11 12.11 5.96 2.85
CA GLN A 11 13.42 5.94 2.21
C GLN A 11 13.84 4.51 1.92
N MET A 12 14.62 4.33 0.85
CA MET A 12 15.27 3.06 0.55
C MET A 12 16.71 3.10 1.06
N VAL A 13 17.05 2.16 1.93
CA VAL A 13 18.42 1.94 2.43
C VAL A 13 18.98 0.73 1.72
N VAL A 14 20.03 0.93 0.92
CA VAL A 14 20.65 -0.12 0.12
C VAL A 14 22.00 -0.50 0.74
N GLY A 15 22.13 -1.75 1.17
CA GLY A 15 23.38 -2.41 1.55
C GLY A 15 23.45 -3.81 0.94
N ASP A 16 23.91 -4.80 1.70
CA ASP A 16 23.81 -6.22 1.31
C ASP A 16 22.35 -6.67 1.11
N GLU A 17 21.44 -5.98 1.79
CA GLU A 17 19.99 -6.10 1.65
C GLU A 17 19.42 -4.69 1.41
N ALA A 18 18.32 -4.61 0.66
CA ALA A 18 17.56 -3.38 0.52
C ALA A 18 16.42 -3.36 1.55
N LYS A 19 16.29 -2.24 2.27
CA LYS A 19 15.21 -2.00 3.22
C LYS A 19 14.43 -0.77 2.83
N GLU A 20 13.12 -0.82 3.02
CA GLU A 20 12.28 0.36 3.04
C GLU A 20 12.04 0.77 4.49
N GLU A 21 12.26 2.05 4.80
CA GLU A 21 12.09 2.60 6.13
C GLU A 21 11.10 3.76 6.12
N LEU A 22 10.16 3.77 7.06
CA LEU A 22 9.31 4.92 7.35
C LEU A 22 10.02 5.80 8.37
N VAL A 23 10.41 7.00 7.94
CA VAL A 23 11.27 7.90 8.70
C VAL A 23 10.62 9.27 8.84
N TRP A 24 10.84 9.88 10.00
CA TRP A 24 10.52 11.27 10.26
C TRP A 24 11.77 12.12 10.12
N PHE A 25 11.59 13.31 9.56
CA PHE A 25 12.65 14.25 9.32
C PHE A 25 12.29 15.63 9.84
N ASP A 26 13.29 16.40 10.22
CA ASP A 26 13.12 17.83 10.47
C ASP A 26 12.89 18.60 9.15
N SER A 27 12.72 19.92 9.25
CA SER A 27 12.55 20.79 8.07
C SER A 27 13.76 20.82 7.13
N ASP A 28 14.94 20.41 7.61
CA ASP A 28 16.18 20.34 6.82
C ASP A 28 16.39 18.93 6.23
N LEU A 29 15.39 18.04 6.33
CA LEU A 29 15.45 16.65 5.90
C LEU A 29 16.49 15.80 6.66
N LYS A 30 16.82 16.16 7.91
CA LYS A 30 17.65 15.31 8.78
C LYS A 30 16.77 14.29 9.49
N PRO A 31 17.17 13.00 9.52
CA PRO A 31 16.36 11.97 10.15
C PRO A 31 16.26 12.17 11.66
N LEU A 32 15.04 12.14 12.18
CA LEU A 32 14.70 12.26 13.60
C LEU A 32 14.35 10.91 14.20
N LEU A 33 13.57 10.09 13.48
CA LEU A 33 13.06 8.82 13.99
C LEU A 33 12.74 7.84 12.84
N THR A 34 13.26 6.61 12.92
CA THR A 34 12.79 5.49 12.10
C THR A 34 11.65 4.78 12.82
N VAL A 35 10.44 4.85 12.26
CA VAL A 35 9.22 4.27 12.84
C VAL A 35 9.03 2.81 12.46
N ALA A 36 9.39 2.47 11.23
CA ALA A 36 9.29 1.11 10.70
C ALA A 36 10.44 0.86 9.72
N SER A 37 10.88 -0.39 9.63
CA SER A 37 11.90 -0.85 8.70
C SER A 37 11.50 -2.24 8.23
N VAL A 38 11.41 -2.45 6.92
CA VAL A 38 11.10 -3.74 6.32
C VAL A 38 12.12 -4.08 5.25
N GLN A 39 12.56 -5.33 5.21
CA GLN A 39 13.39 -5.82 4.11
C GLN A 39 12.53 -5.94 2.85
N THR A 40 12.92 -5.23 1.79
CA THR A 40 12.20 -5.22 0.51
C THR A 40 12.91 -6.08 -0.54
N ALA A 41 14.25 -6.19 -0.48
CA ALA A 41 15.01 -7.08 -1.35
C ALA A 41 16.28 -7.63 -0.69
N LYS A 42 16.74 -8.77 -1.21
CA LYS A 42 18.01 -9.40 -0.84
C LYS A 42 18.67 -9.92 -2.10
N TYR A 43 19.77 -9.33 -2.55
CA TYR A 43 20.43 -9.81 -3.77
C TYR A 43 21.21 -11.11 -3.50
N PRO A 44 21.23 -12.08 -4.45
CA PRO A 44 20.63 -12.08 -5.79
C PRO A 44 19.18 -12.66 -5.85
N VAL A 45 18.45 -12.67 -4.73
CA VAL A 45 17.09 -13.21 -4.64
C VAL A 45 16.06 -12.18 -5.15
N PHE A 46 15.22 -12.61 -6.09
CA PHE A 46 14.09 -11.83 -6.58
C PHE A 46 12.81 -12.26 -5.86
N ASN A 47 12.17 -11.33 -5.17
CA ASN A 47 10.82 -11.51 -4.64
C ASN A 47 9.82 -10.76 -5.53
N PRO A 48 8.90 -11.44 -6.23
CA PRO A 48 7.89 -10.80 -7.09
C PRO A 48 6.86 -9.96 -6.32
N PHE A 49 6.76 -10.15 -5.01
CA PHE A 49 5.88 -9.42 -4.10
C PHE A 49 6.67 -8.89 -2.91
N PRO A 50 7.57 -7.92 -3.12
CA PRO A 50 8.36 -7.37 -2.04
C PRO A 50 7.43 -6.69 -1.01
N PRO A 51 7.71 -6.81 0.30
CA PRO A 51 7.02 -6.04 1.31
C PRO A 51 7.23 -4.54 1.06
N ASN A 52 6.15 -3.77 1.07
CA ASN A 52 6.20 -2.31 0.92
C ASN A 52 5.44 -1.64 2.07
N ILE A 53 5.97 -0.52 2.55
CA ILE A 53 5.33 0.32 3.56
C ILE A 53 4.45 1.36 2.86
N TYR A 54 3.15 1.34 3.19
CA TYR A 54 2.23 2.42 2.85
C TYR A 54 1.89 3.21 4.10
N PHE A 55 1.82 4.53 3.98
CA PHE A 55 1.45 5.40 5.08
C PHE A 55 0.52 6.55 4.64
N GLY A 56 -0.20 7.09 5.62
CA GLY A 56 -1.06 8.25 5.47
C GLY A 56 -1.17 9.01 6.78
N LEU A 57 -1.74 10.21 6.72
CA LEU A 57 -1.98 11.04 7.91
C LEU A 57 -3.46 10.97 8.28
N THR A 58 -3.73 10.79 9.56
CA THR A 58 -5.07 10.94 10.14
C THR A 58 -5.39 12.41 10.36
N ALA A 59 -6.67 12.73 10.59
CA ALA A 59 -7.15 14.10 10.80
C ALA A 59 -6.51 14.80 12.02
N ASP A 60 -6.14 14.03 13.05
CA ASP A 60 -5.45 14.49 14.26
C ASP A 60 -3.92 14.57 14.10
N GLY A 61 -3.40 14.34 12.88
CA GLY A 61 -1.98 14.47 12.56
C GLY A 61 -1.11 13.31 13.02
N ASN A 62 -1.72 12.19 13.43
CA ASN A 62 -1.03 10.91 13.63
C ASN A 62 -0.69 10.27 12.28
N VAL A 63 0.24 9.31 12.29
CA VAL A 63 0.65 8.58 11.10
C VAL A 63 0.04 7.19 11.14
N LEU A 64 -0.78 6.85 10.15
CA LEU A 64 -1.23 5.49 9.89
C LEU A 64 -0.27 4.85 8.91
N TRP A 65 0.21 3.64 9.18
CA TRP A 65 1.04 2.89 8.25
C TRP A 65 0.78 1.38 8.32
N GLY A 66 1.04 0.68 7.23
CA GLY A 66 0.93 -0.77 7.12
C GLY A 66 1.95 -1.33 6.14
N VAL A 67 2.24 -2.63 6.26
CA VAL A 67 3.09 -3.37 5.32
C VAL A 67 2.19 -4.28 4.49
N THR A 68 2.40 -4.31 3.18
CA THR A 68 1.57 -5.08 2.24
C THR A 68 1.43 -6.57 2.59
N THR A 69 2.32 -7.14 3.39
CA THR A 69 2.30 -8.56 3.80
C THR A 69 1.23 -8.91 4.83
N ASP A 70 0.67 -7.94 5.57
CA ASP A 70 -0.30 -8.17 6.63
C ASP A 70 -1.43 -7.15 6.60
N TYR A 71 -2.65 -7.56 6.96
CA TYR A 71 -3.83 -6.70 7.01
C TYR A 71 -3.95 -5.98 8.37
N THR A 72 -2.83 -5.37 8.77
CA THR A 72 -2.68 -4.61 10.00
C THR A 72 -2.15 -3.22 9.69
N PHE A 73 -2.87 -2.20 10.15
CA PHE A 73 -2.44 -0.81 10.08
C PHE A 73 -2.18 -0.26 11.48
N ASN A 74 -0.98 0.26 11.71
CA ASN A 74 -0.56 0.85 12.96
C ASN A 74 -0.78 2.37 12.87
N VAL A 75 -1.41 2.94 13.89
CA VAL A 75 -1.50 4.39 14.09
C VAL A 75 -0.48 4.77 15.14
N VAL A 76 0.48 5.61 14.78
CA VAL A 76 1.50 6.13 15.69
C VAL A 76 1.29 7.62 15.92
N ASN A 77 1.49 8.03 17.18
CA ASN A 77 1.47 9.45 17.53
C ASN A 77 2.75 10.15 17.07
N SER A 78 2.88 11.44 17.36
CA SER A 78 4.05 12.28 17.06
C SER A 78 5.32 11.98 17.89
N GLU A 79 5.32 10.92 18.71
CA GLU A 79 6.51 10.35 19.35
C GLU A 79 6.91 8.97 18.78
N GLY A 80 6.14 8.45 17.83
CA GLY A 80 6.38 7.16 17.17
C GLY A 80 5.76 6.01 17.94
N LYS A 81 5.01 6.30 19.02
CA LYS A 81 4.34 5.29 19.83
C LYS A 81 3.06 4.87 19.16
N ILE A 82 2.86 3.56 19.02
CA ILE A 82 1.60 2.99 18.53
C ILE A 82 0.50 3.31 19.55
N VAL A 83 -0.51 4.06 19.11
CA VAL A 83 -1.69 4.42 19.91
C VAL A 83 -2.93 3.60 19.52
N ARG A 84 -2.95 3.02 18.31
CA ARG A 84 -4.05 2.19 17.82
C ARG A 84 -3.55 1.20 16.76
N LYS A 85 -4.22 0.06 16.65
CA LYS A 85 -4.05 -0.90 15.55
C LYS A 85 -5.41 -1.17 14.91
N ILE A 86 -5.45 -1.10 13.59
CA ILE A 86 -6.61 -1.49 12.76
C ILE A 86 -6.28 -2.85 12.18
N VAL A 87 -7.06 -3.86 12.53
CA VAL A 87 -6.84 -5.25 12.12
C VAL A 87 -8.12 -5.76 11.49
N LYS A 88 -8.01 -6.41 10.34
CA LYS A 88 -9.12 -7.12 9.71
C LYS A 88 -8.77 -8.59 9.61
N ASN A 89 -9.63 -9.45 10.17
CA ASN A 89 -9.55 -10.87 9.87
C ASN A 89 -9.84 -11.05 8.37
N TYR A 90 -8.89 -11.64 7.65
CA TYR A 90 -9.01 -11.93 6.24
C TYR A 90 -8.48 -13.34 5.99
N ASP A 91 -8.93 -13.94 4.90
CA ASP A 91 -8.39 -15.21 4.41
C ASP A 91 -7.38 -14.90 3.30
N PRO A 92 -6.06 -15.05 3.53
CA PRO A 92 -5.07 -14.73 2.53
C PRO A 92 -5.18 -15.67 1.32
N GLU A 93 -5.20 -15.10 0.12
CA GLU A 93 -5.26 -15.92 -1.08
C GLU A 93 -3.94 -16.63 -1.36
N ILE A 94 -3.99 -17.95 -1.54
CA ILE A 94 -2.82 -18.77 -1.82
C ILE A 94 -2.31 -18.49 -3.24
N LEU A 95 -0.99 -18.37 -3.37
CA LEU A 95 -0.28 -18.30 -4.65
C LEU A 95 -0.25 -19.68 -5.31
N THR A 96 -0.96 -19.84 -6.43
CA THR A 96 -0.95 -21.08 -7.24
C THR A 96 0.27 -21.10 -8.16
N GLN A 97 0.52 -22.24 -8.82
CA GLN A 97 1.57 -22.30 -9.84
C GLN A 97 1.25 -21.40 -11.04
N GLU A 98 -0.02 -21.34 -11.46
CA GLU A 98 -0.46 -20.46 -12.55
C GLU A 98 -0.20 -18.97 -12.24
N ASP A 99 -0.44 -18.55 -10.99
CA ASP A 99 -0.13 -17.19 -10.55
C ASP A 99 1.37 -16.88 -10.66
N LYS A 100 2.21 -17.84 -10.27
CA LYS A 100 3.67 -17.73 -10.33
C LYS A 100 4.15 -17.64 -11.77
N ASP A 101 3.65 -18.50 -12.64
CA ASP A 101 4.01 -18.53 -14.06
C ASP A 101 3.60 -17.22 -14.75
N LYS A 102 2.40 -16.71 -14.44
CA LYS A 102 1.94 -15.40 -14.93
C LYS A 102 2.85 -14.26 -14.46
N LYS A 103 3.25 -14.26 -13.18
CA LYS A 103 4.14 -13.23 -12.64
C LYS A 103 5.55 -13.31 -13.21
N ILE A 104 6.08 -14.52 -13.41
CA ILE A 104 7.36 -14.72 -14.10
C ILE A 104 7.29 -14.10 -15.49
N LYS A 105 6.22 -14.40 -16.24
CA LYS A 105 6.01 -13.84 -17.58
C LYS A 105 5.85 -12.32 -17.59
N GLU A 106 5.18 -11.76 -16.58
CA GLU A 106 5.04 -10.30 -16.42
C GLU A 106 6.39 -9.60 -16.21
N PHE A 107 7.29 -10.19 -15.41
CA PHE A 107 8.59 -9.58 -15.08
C PHE A 107 9.71 -9.92 -16.07
N PHE A 108 9.72 -11.12 -16.62
CA PHE A 108 10.83 -11.65 -17.43
C PHE A 108 10.45 -12.00 -18.88
N GLY A 109 9.18 -11.82 -19.26
CA GLY A 109 8.69 -12.20 -20.58
C GLY A 109 8.50 -13.71 -20.76
N GLU A 110 8.26 -14.13 -22.01
CA GLU A 110 7.98 -15.54 -22.35
C GLU A 110 9.15 -16.48 -22.06
N GLU A 111 10.38 -15.96 -22.06
CA GLU A 111 11.61 -16.74 -21.82
C GLU A 111 11.76 -17.17 -20.34
N GLY A 112 11.02 -16.52 -19.43
CA GLY A 112 11.09 -16.78 -18.00
C GLY A 112 12.33 -16.19 -17.34
N ALA A 113 12.48 -16.43 -16.03
CA ALA A 113 13.58 -15.86 -15.26
C ALA A 113 14.93 -16.47 -15.65
N PRO A 114 16.02 -15.67 -15.72
CA PRO A 114 17.37 -16.17 -15.96
C PRO A 114 17.80 -17.19 -14.90
N ALA A 115 18.68 -18.12 -15.25
CA ALA A 115 19.13 -19.20 -14.37
C ALA A 115 19.88 -18.69 -13.13
N GLU A 116 20.48 -17.50 -13.21
CA GLU A 116 21.20 -16.83 -12.13
C GLU A 116 20.26 -16.15 -11.11
N VAL A 117 18.97 -16.00 -11.45
CA VAL A 117 17.97 -15.36 -10.58
C VAL A 117 17.29 -16.41 -9.71
N THR A 118 17.51 -16.33 -8.40
CA THR A 118 16.75 -17.13 -7.45
C THR A 118 15.43 -16.42 -7.14
N ILE A 119 14.29 -16.99 -7.52
CA ILE A 119 12.98 -16.43 -7.17
C ILE A 119 12.50 -17.00 -5.84
N GLU A 120 12.21 -16.12 -4.89
CA GLU A 120 11.57 -16.48 -3.63
C GLU A 120 10.08 -16.12 -3.68
N TRP A 121 9.23 -17.12 -3.42
CA TRP A 121 7.77 -16.95 -3.41
C TRP A 121 7.23 -16.97 -1.99
N SER A 122 6.36 -16.03 -1.66
CA SER A 122 5.49 -16.15 -0.51
C SER A 122 4.47 -17.29 -0.70
N LYS A 123 3.91 -17.79 0.40
CA LYS A 123 2.82 -18.78 0.37
C LYS A 123 1.52 -18.17 -0.20
N ASN A 124 1.27 -16.92 0.16
CA ASN A 124 0.04 -16.19 -0.17
C ASN A 124 0.39 -14.90 -0.91
N PHE A 125 -0.57 -14.34 -1.61
CA PHE A 125 -0.49 -12.97 -2.08
C PHE A 125 -0.37 -11.97 -0.92
N PRO A 126 0.12 -10.74 -1.19
CA PRO A 126 0.02 -9.63 -0.23
C PRO A 126 -1.39 -9.48 0.33
N ALA A 127 -1.54 -8.94 1.53
CA ALA A 127 -2.83 -8.63 2.14
C ALA A 127 -3.56 -7.52 1.38
N PHE A 128 -2.82 -6.49 0.95
CA PHE A 128 -3.33 -5.34 0.22
C PHE A 128 -2.31 -4.83 -0.81
N GLN A 129 -2.79 -4.06 -1.77
CA GLN A 129 -2.00 -3.48 -2.86
C GLN A 129 -1.59 -2.04 -2.57
N ASP A 130 -2.52 -1.23 -2.06
CA ASP A 130 -2.33 0.15 -1.60
C ASP A 130 -3.53 0.60 -0.76
N PHE A 131 -3.49 1.82 -0.25
CA PHE A 131 -4.64 2.48 0.36
C PHE A 131 -4.60 3.99 0.13
N VAL A 132 -5.76 4.64 0.30
CA VAL A 132 -5.88 6.10 0.39
C VAL A 132 -6.68 6.49 1.63
N MET A 133 -6.49 7.72 2.10
CA MET A 133 -7.21 8.27 3.26
C MET A 133 -7.83 9.62 2.95
N ASP A 134 -9.04 9.83 3.46
CA ASP A 134 -9.72 11.12 3.38
C ASP A 134 -9.32 12.07 4.54
N GLU A 135 -9.79 13.32 4.49
CA GLU A 135 -9.56 14.31 5.55
C GLU A 135 -10.27 14.00 6.87
N ARG A 136 -11.26 13.09 6.88
CA ARG A 136 -11.98 12.66 8.09
C ARG A 136 -11.28 11.48 8.76
N GLY A 137 -10.23 10.94 8.15
CA GLY A 137 -9.49 9.78 8.65
C GLY A 137 -10.08 8.43 8.20
N TRP A 138 -11.03 8.42 7.25
CA TRP A 138 -11.51 7.19 6.65
C TRP A 138 -10.42 6.57 5.78
N LEU A 139 -10.28 5.26 5.89
CA LEU A 139 -9.26 4.48 5.21
C LEU A 139 -9.92 3.60 4.14
N TYR A 140 -9.45 3.72 2.90
CA TYR A 140 -9.88 2.94 1.76
C TYR A 140 -8.73 2.05 1.33
N VAL A 141 -8.78 0.77 1.71
CA VAL A 141 -7.74 -0.21 1.40
C VAL A 141 -8.12 -0.97 0.14
N ARG A 142 -7.22 -1.06 -0.83
CA ARG A 142 -7.38 -1.96 -1.98
C ARG A 142 -6.81 -3.33 -1.62
N PRO A 143 -7.63 -4.33 -1.26
CA PRO A 143 -7.12 -5.66 -0.94
C PRO A 143 -6.44 -6.27 -2.17
N TYR A 144 -5.53 -7.21 -1.93
CA TYR A 144 -5.16 -8.15 -2.99
C TYR A 144 -6.25 -9.21 -3.07
N THR A 145 -6.87 -9.36 -4.23
CA THR A 145 -7.96 -10.32 -4.43
C THR A 145 -7.97 -10.82 -5.88
N LYS A 146 -8.25 -12.11 -6.07
CA LYS A 146 -8.58 -12.71 -7.38
C LYS A 146 -10.03 -12.46 -7.79
N GLU A 147 -10.85 -11.93 -6.89
CA GLU A 147 -12.22 -11.54 -7.17
C GLU A 147 -12.25 -10.59 -8.39
N LYS A 148 -13.01 -10.98 -9.41
CA LYS A 148 -13.17 -10.21 -10.64
C LYS A 148 -14.42 -9.36 -10.53
N VAL A 149 -14.28 -8.06 -10.78
CA VAL A 149 -15.40 -7.14 -10.99
C VAL A 149 -15.47 -6.77 -12.46
N GLU A 150 -16.68 -6.54 -12.99
CA GLU A 150 -16.88 -6.19 -14.40
C GLU A 150 -16.21 -4.84 -14.75
N LYS A 151 -16.30 -3.87 -13.84
CA LYS A 151 -15.66 -2.57 -13.96
C LYS A 151 -15.24 -2.04 -12.59
N GLY A 152 -14.08 -1.38 -12.54
CA GLY A 152 -13.60 -0.68 -11.37
C GLY A 152 -12.67 -1.50 -10.48
N ALA A 153 -12.52 -1.07 -9.23
CA ALA A 153 -11.60 -1.67 -8.27
C ALA A 153 -12.25 -1.85 -6.90
N ILE A 154 -12.01 -3.00 -6.26
CA ILE A 154 -12.54 -3.34 -4.94
C ILE A 154 -11.76 -2.59 -3.86
N TYR A 155 -12.48 -2.04 -2.87
CA TYR A 155 -11.93 -1.44 -1.66
C TYR A 155 -12.66 -1.94 -0.42
N ASP A 156 -11.90 -2.21 0.63
CA ASP A 156 -12.39 -2.35 2.00
C ASP A 156 -12.29 -0.97 2.68
N VAL A 157 -13.40 -0.51 3.27
CA VAL A 157 -13.53 0.83 3.85
C VAL A 157 -13.60 0.74 5.37
N PHE A 158 -12.79 1.55 6.03
CA PHE A 158 -12.76 1.68 7.48
C PHE A 158 -13.07 3.13 7.88
N ASP A 159 -13.83 3.29 8.97
CA ASP A 159 -14.11 4.61 9.54
C ASP A 159 -12.87 5.20 10.24
N ALA A 160 -12.98 6.44 10.73
CA ALA A 160 -11.91 7.15 11.43
C ALA A 160 -11.41 6.48 12.72
N ASP A 161 -12.24 5.62 13.32
CA ASP A 161 -11.89 4.81 14.50
C ASP A 161 -11.24 3.48 14.11
N GLY A 162 -11.22 3.14 12.82
CA GLY A 162 -10.68 1.91 12.27
C GLY A 162 -11.66 0.74 12.27
N ARG A 163 -12.97 0.99 12.41
CA ARG A 163 -13.98 -0.06 12.26
C ARG A 163 -14.22 -0.32 10.78
N TYR A 164 -14.27 -1.58 10.40
CA TYR A 164 -14.67 -1.98 9.06
C TYR A 164 -16.13 -1.59 8.81
N VAL A 165 -16.37 -0.79 7.77
CA VAL A 165 -17.69 -0.27 7.41
C VAL A 165 -18.30 -1.09 6.29
N ALA A 166 -17.58 -1.25 5.18
CA ALA A 166 -18.10 -1.90 3.98
C ALA A 166 -16.99 -2.32 3.02
N ARG A 167 -17.34 -3.20 2.09
CA ARG A 167 -16.61 -3.42 0.83
C ARG A 167 -17.36 -2.70 -0.29
N VAL A 168 -16.64 -1.92 -1.09
CA VAL A 168 -17.20 -1.13 -2.20
C VAL A 168 -16.41 -1.39 -3.48
N VAL A 169 -17.04 -1.12 -4.63
CA VAL A 169 -16.36 -1.07 -5.93
C VAL A 169 -16.32 0.39 -6.35
N LEU A 170 -15.11 0.95 -6.47
CA LEU A 170 -14.90 2.29 -6.98
C LEU A 170 -14.74 2.26 -8.51
N PRO A 171 -15.07 3.35 -9.24
CA PRO A 171 -15.00 3.39 -10.70
C PRO A 171 -13.65 3.01 -11.30
N ASP A 172 -12.56 3.30 -10.59
CA ASP A 172 -11.18 2.92 -10.90
C ASP A 172 -10.33 2.96 -9.61
N ARG A 173 -9.01 2.76 -9.72
CA ARG A 173 -8.03 2.95 -8.65
C ARG A 173 -8.11 4.38 -8.11
N ALA A 174 -8.37 4.50 -6.82
CA ALA A 174 -8.35 5.75 -6.10
C ALA A 174 -6.92 6.29 -6.03
N MET A 175 -6.70 7.45 -6.62
CA MET A 175 -5.45 8.21 -6.50
C MET A 175 -5.48 9.13 -5.27
N ALA A 176 -6.66 9.67 -4.94
CA ALA A 176 -6.88 10.42 -3.73
C ALA A 176 -8.38 10.42 -3.37
N VAL A 177 -8.67 10.54 -2.08
CA VAL A 177 -9.98 10.92 -1.57
C VAL A 177 -9.81 12.20 -0.77
N LYS A 178 -10.38 13.31 -1.26
CA LYS A 178 -10.27 14.63 -0.61
C LYS A 178 -11.51 15.47 -0.83
N TYR A 179 -11.93 16.19 0.20
CA TYR A 179 -13.07 17.12 0.19
C TYR A 179 -14.37 16.44 -0.23
N GLY A 180 -14.60 15.22 0.24
CA GLY A 180 -15.72 14.37 -0.19
C GLY A 180 -15.71 14.07 -1.69
N LYS A 181 -14.53 14.04 -2.33
CA LYS A 181 -14.37 13.67 -3.75
C LYS A 181 -13.36 12.54 -3.90
N LEU A 182 -13.67 11.61 -4.78
CA LEU A 182 -12.75 10.59 -5.27
C LEU A 182 -12.07 11.10 -6.54
N TYR A 183 -10.75 10.93 -6.62
CA TYR A 183 -9.94 11.24 -7.79
C TYR A 183 -9.32 9.96 -8.34
N THR A 184 -9.47 9.74 -9.64
CA THR A 184 -8.95 8.57 -10.38
C THR A 184 -8.11 9.04 -11.57
N ILE A 185 -7.24 8.17 -12.09
CA ILE A 185 -6.62 8.35 -13.41
C ILE A 185 -7.15 7.22 -14.29
N GLU A 186 -7.91 7.58 -15.31
CA GLU A 186 -8.59 6.65 -16.22
C GLU A 186 -8.14 6.91 -17.66
N GLU A 187 -8.22 5.91 -18.52
CA GLU A 187 -8.00 6.07 -19.96
C GLU A 187 -9.34 6.26 -20.67
N ASP A 188 -9.37 7.14 -21.67
CA ASP A 188 -10.49 7.24 -22.60
C ASP A 188 -10.38 6.23 -23.76
N GLU A 189 -11.33 6.28 -24.70
CA GLU A 189 -11.38 5.37 -25.85
C GLU A 189 -10.16 5.51 -26.77
N GLU A 190 -9.45 6.64 -26.72
CA GLU A 190 -8.23 6.92 -27.50
C GLU A 190 -6.95 6.58 -26.72
N GLY A 191 -7.07 6.08 -25.49
CA GLY A 191 -5.94 5.74 -24.61
C GLY A 191 -5.32 6.94 -23.89
N MET A 192 -5.97 8.11 -23.91
CA MET A 192 -5.48 9.30 -23.22
C MET A 192 -5.82 9.23 -21.73
N ARG A 193 -4.83 9.51 -20.88
CA ARG A 193 -4.99 9.49 -19.41
C ARG A 193 -5.68 10.78 -18.93
N LEU A 194 -6.84 10.62 -18.31
CA LEU A 194 -7.67 11.69 -17.77
C LEU A 194 -7.75 11.57 -16.24
N VAL A 195 -7.70 12.72 -15.56
CA VAL A 195 -8.08 12.79 -14.15
C VAL A 195 -9.59 12.94 -14.06
N LYS A 196 -10.28 11.94 -13.50
CA LYS A 196 -11.72 12.02 -13.24
C LYS A 196 -11.98 12.25 -11.75
N ARG A 197 -13.06 13.00 -11.49
CA ARG A 197 -13.47 13.38 -10.14
C ARG A 197 -14.92 13.00 -9.92
N TYR A 198 -15.17 12.23 -8.87
CA TYR A 198 -16.50 11.76 -8.47
C TYR A 198 -16.90 12.38 -7.13
N ALA A 199 -18.19 12.67 -6.96
CA ALA A 199 -18.72 13.02 -5.65
C ALA A 199 -18.80 11.77 -4.77
N LEU A 200 -18.25 11.85 -3.57
CA LEU A 200 -18.58 10.94 -2.49
C LEU A 200 -19.70 11.60 -1.67
N TRP A 201 -20.65 10.77 -1.27
CA TRP A 201 -21.86 11.12 -0.52
C TRP A 201 -21.57 11.86 0.79
#